data_AF-A0A1J3DDH0-F1
#
_entry.id   AF-A0A1J3DDH0-F1
#
_cell.length_a   1.000
_cell.length_b   1.000
_cell.length_c   1.000
_cell.angle_alpha   90.00
_cell.angle_beta   90.00
_cell.angle_gamma   90.00
#
_symmetry.space_group_name_H-M   'P 1'
#
loop_
_entity.id
_entity.type
_entity.pdbx_description
1 polymer ?
#
loop_
_entity_poly.entity_id
_entity_poly.type
_entity_poly.pdbx_seq_one_letter_code
_entity_poly.pdbx_strand_id
1 'polypeptide(L)'
;MKNLSEMNQTIHRSVSPISLAMSELTTLLSSGGSIFEIFAGLLVLHMIYQRIRRRAKVYLLDFTCYRAPDSNRVPMSTLLETIYLDDHLDQESIDFQARVLERSWLSNQTSIPPSLMEIPLKKCLSAVQIETTTTLFTSVEDLLKKNKLSPRSIDILITNCSLHAPTPSLSAMLINKFHMRSNIKSFNLSGMGCAAGILSVGLANDLLQVHRGSLALIVSTEALNTHWYIGKDRSMLLTNCLFRMGAAAVLMSSN
;
A
#
# COMPACT_ATOMS: atom_id res chain seq x y z
N MET A 1 -53.32 11.10 -47.85
CA MET A 1 -52.68 10.67 -46.58
C MET A 1 -51.56 11.65 -46.29
N LYS A 2 -51.53 12.18 -45.07
CA LYS A 2 -50.79 13.37 -44.64
C LYS A 2 -49.26 13.20 -44.67
N ASN A 3 -48.61 14.34 -44.88
CA ASN A 3 -47.17 14.65 -44.96
C ASN A 3 -46.22 13.78 -44.13
N LEU A 4 -45.18 13.25 -44.79
CA LEU A 4 -43.93 12.75 -44.17
C LEU A 4 -42.79 13.81 -44.16
N SER A 5 -43.06 15.05 -44.56
CA SER A 5 -42.06 16.12 -44.70
C SER A 5 -41.97 17.10 -43.52
N GLU A 6 -42.75 16.91 -42.45
CA GLU A 6 -42.80 17.83 -41.30
C GLU A 6 -42.21 17.27 -39.99
N MET A 7 -41.59 16.09 -40.00
CA MET A 7 -41.01 15.49 -38.79
C MET A 7 -39.49 15.66 -38.72
N ASN A 8 -39.04 16.85 -39.11
CA ASN A 8 -37.72 17.35 -38.80
C ASN A 8 -37.78 17.97 -37.39
N GLN A 9 -36.64 17.95 -36.68
CA GLN A 9 -36.33 18.86 -35.56
C GLN A 9 -36.85 18.52 -34.14
N THR A 10 -36.48 17.37 -33.57
CA THR A 10 -36.25 17.31 -32.11
C THR A 10 -35.26 16.22 -31.71
N ILE A 11 -34.06 16.21 -32.28
CA ILE A 11 -32.94 15.43 -31.74
C ILE A 11 -31.89 16.43 -31.25
N HIS A 12 -31.95 16.69 -29.95
CA HIS A 12 -30.93 17.39 -29.17
C HIS A 12 -29.56 16.77 -29.45
N ARG A 13 -28.76 17.42 -30.30
CA ARG A 13 -27.30 17.26 -30.26
C ARG A 13 -26.84 17.91 -28.96
N SER A 14 -26.44 17.10 -27.98
CA SER A 14 -25.66 17.60 -26.85
C SER A 14 -24.31 18.06 -27.40
N VAL A 15 -24.23 19.35 -27.68
CA VAL A 15 -23.00 20.01 -28.09
C VAL A 15 -22.02 19.84 -26.95
N SER A 16 -20.92 19.12 -27.21
CA SER A 16 -19.87 18.93 -26.21
C SER A 16 -19.36 20.30 -25.72
N PRO A 17 -19.00 20.47 -24.44
CA PRO A 17 -18.49 21.75 -23.92
C PRO A 17 -17.29 22.28 -24.72
N ILE A 18 -16.54 21.39 -25.37
CA ILE A 18 -15.40 21.69 -26.23
C ILE A 18 -15.82 22.36 -27.54
N SER A 19 -16.91 21.90 -28.17
CA SER A 19 -17.42 22.51 -29.42
C SER A 19 -18.03 23.88 -29.21
N LEU A 20 -18.64 24.12 -28.04
CA LEU A 20 -19.16 25.45 -27.68
C LEU A 20 -18.00 26.44 -27.50
N ALA A 21 -16.97 26.05 -26.75
CA ALA A 21 -15.77 26.85 -26.53
C ALA A 21 -15.01 27.14 -27.83
N MET A 22 -14.94 26.19 -28.77
CA MET A 22 -14.35 26.43 -30.08
C MET A 22 -15.15 27.44 -30.93
N SER A 23 -16.48 27.39 -30.89
CA SER A 23 -17.32 28.34 -31.62
C SER A 23 -17.19 29.76 -31.07
N GLU A 24 -17.15 29.91 -29.74
CA GLU A 24 -16.94 31.21 -29.07
C GLU A 24 -15.56 31.79 -29.39
N LEU A 25 -14.52 30.93 -29.45
CA LEU A 25 -13.17 31.33 -29.85
C LEU A 25 -13.12 31.84 -31.30
N THR A 26 -13.83 31.18 -32.22
CA THR A 26 -13.90 31.61 -33.63
C THR A 26 -14.70 32.89 -33.83
N THR A 27 -15.73 33.14 -33.02
CA THR A 27 -16.49 34.40 -33.05
C THR A 27 -15.73 35.57 -32.43
N LEU A 28 -14.90 35.33 -31.40
CA LEU A 28 -14.00 36.35 -30.83
C LEU A 28 -12.90 36.77 -31.82
N LEU A 29 -12.42 35.83 -32.64
CA LEU A 29 -11.40 36.09 -33.66
C LEU A 29 -11.95 36.83 -34.89
N SER A 30 -13.26 36.71 -35.19
CA SER A 30 -13.88 37.33 -36.37
C SER A 30 -14.47 38.71 -36.13
N SER A 31 -14.71 39.11 -34.87
CA SER A 31 -15.37 40.38 -34.52
C SER A 31 -14.42 41.59 -34.37
N GLY A 32 -13.12 41.44 -34.64
CA GLY A 32 -12.15 42.50 -34.35
C GLY A 32 -11.95 42.70 -32.85
N GLY A 33 -12.02 41.62 -32.06
CA GLY A 33 -11.69 41.65 -30.64
C GLY A 33 -10.37 42.39 -30.43
N SER A 34 -10.40 43.42 -29.57
CA SER A 34 -9.21 44.20 -29.25
C SER A 34 -8.07 43.24 -28.89
N ILE A 35 -6.86 43.48 -29.40
CA ILE A 35 -5.65 42.68 -29.11
C ILE A 35 -5.58 42.26 -27.62
N PHE A 36 -6.06 43.14 -26.74
CA PHE A 36 -6.24 42.92 -25.31
C PHE A 36 -7.03 41.66 -24.92
N GLU A 37 -8.14 41.34 -25.58
CA GLU A 37 -8.99 40.17 -25.29
C GLU A 37 -8.28 38.86 -25.64
N ILE A 38 -7.53 38.82 -26.74
CA ILE A 38 -6.73 37.66 -27.15
C ILE A 38 -5.61 37.42 -26.12
N PHE A 39 -4.90 38.49 -25.70
CA PHE A 39 -3.87 38.38 -24.67
C PHE A 39 -4.43 37.93 -23.32
N ALA A 40 -5.59 38.45 -22.92
CA ALA A 40 -6.27 38.02 -21.68
C ALA A 40 -6.65 36.54 -21.74
N GLY A 41 -7.20 36.07 -22.87
CA GLY A 41 -7.54 34.67 -23.09
C GLY A 41 -6.31 33.74 -23.02
N LEU A 42 -5.21 34.12 -23.67
CA LEU A 42 -3.95 33.37 -23.62
C LEU A 42 -3.35 33.33 -22.20
N LEU A 43 -3.42 34.44 -21.47
CA LEU A 43 -2.93 34.52 -20.09
C LEU A 43 -3.75 33.62 -19.16
N VAL A 44 -5.08 33.62 -19.30
CA VAL A 44 -5.97 32.70 -18.56
C VAL A 44 -5.66 31.24 -18.92
N LEU A 45 -5.50 30.90 -20.20
CA LEU A 45 -5.15 29.55 -20.64
C LEU A 45 -3.79 29.12 -20.07
N HIS A 46 -2.82 30.02 -20.07
CA HIS A 46 -1.49 29.80 -19.50
C HIS A 46 -1.55 29.59 -17.97
N MET A 47 -2.35 30.38 -17.24
CA MET A 47 -2.55 30.20 -15.81
C MET A 47 -3.24 28.87 -15.49
N ILE A 48 -4.26 28.47 -16.27
CA ILE A 48 -4.93 27.17 -16.15
C ILE A 48 -3.92 26.04 -16.42
N TYR A 49 -3.14 26.14 -17.50
CA TYR A 49 -2.10 25.17 -17.84
C TYR A 49 -1.04 25.03 -16.73
N GLN A 50 -0.55 26.15 -16.18
CA GLN A 50 0.36 26.14 -15.04
C GLN A 50 -0.29 25.49 -13.82
N ARG A 51 -1.56 25.77 -13.53
CA ARG A 51 -2.27 25.20 -12.38
C ARG A 51 -2.48 23.69 -12.50
N ILE A 52 -2.73 23.20 -13.71
CA ILE A 52 -2.84 21.76 -14.02
C ILE A 52 -1.47 21.09 -13.91
N ARG A 53 -0.40 21.72 -14.44
CA ARG A 53 0.97 21.19 -14.38
C ARG A 53 1.62 21.28 -13.00
N ARG A 54 1.13 22.13 -12.10
CA ARG A 54 1.65 22.23 -10.73
C ARG A 54 1.44 20.90 -10.02
N ARG A 55 2.54 20.26 -9.62
CA ARG A 55 2.51 19.09 -8.75
C ARG A 55 1.98 19.49 -7.38
N ALA A 56 1.10 18.66 -6.82
CA ALA A 56 0.70 18.78 -5.44
C ALA A 56 1.89 18.44 -4.54
N LYS A 57 2.01 19.12 -3.41
CA LYS A 57 2.96 18.71 -2.37
C LYS A 57 2.35 17.52 -1.67
N VAL A 58 3.13 16.46 -1.49
CA VAL A 58 2.70 15.24 -0.79
C VAL A 58 3.44 15.17 0.53
N TYR A 59 2.71 14.95 1.61
CA TYR A 59 3.23 14.93 2.96
C TYR A 59 3.02 13.55 3.59
N LEU A 60 4.03 13.09 4.32
CA LEU A 60 3.89 12.05 5.32
C LEU A 60 3.29 12.69 6.58
N LEU A 61 2.07 12.31 6.94
CA LEU A 61 1.37 12.88 8.09
C LEU A 61 1.74 12.17 9.38
N ASP A 62 1.69 10.84 9.38
CA ASP A 62 2.00 10.03 10.55
C ASP A 62 2.27 8.56 10.15
N PHE A 63 2.79 7.77 11.08
CA PHE A 63 2.95 6.33 10.93
C PHE A 63 2.84 5.60 12.28
N THR A 64 2.59 4.30 12.20
CA THR A 64 2.68 3.35 13.32
C THR A 64 3.40 2.10 12.85
N CYS A 65 4.08 1.44 13.77
CA CYS A 65 4.68 0.13 13.54
C CYS A 65 4.05 -0.87 14.51
N TYR A 66 3.74 -2.06 14.03
CA TYR A 66 3.29 -3.15 14.88
C TYR A 66 4.39 -3.49 15.89
N ARG A 67 4.03 -3.45 17.16
CA ARG A 67 4.84 -3.99 18.25
C ARG A 67 4.19 -5.27 18.73
N ALA A 68 4.87 -6.39 18.52
CA ALA A 68 4.39 -7.67 19.02
C ALA A 68 4.34 -7.68 20.56
N PRO A 69 3.42 -8.44 21.17
CA PRO A 69 3.42 -8.68 22.61
C PRO A 69 4.75 -9.29 23.07
N ASP A 70 5.12 -9.04 24.33
CA ASP A 70 6.37 -9.58 24.90
C ASP A 70 6.40 -11.12 24.90
N SER A 71 5.24 -11.79 24.86
CA SER A 71 5.13 -13.25 24.69
C SER A 71 5.68 -13.76 23.36
N ASN A 72 5.75 -12.90 22.33
CA ASN A 72 6.26 -13.25 21.01
C ASN A 72 7.74 -12.87 20.86
N ARG A 73 8.35 -12.28 21.88
CA ARG A 73 9.76 -11.92 21.89
C ARG A 73 10.60 -13.19 21.92
N VAL A 74 11.58 -13.27 21.04
CA VAL A 74 12.49 -14.41 20.97
C VAL A 74 13.93 -13.93 21.13
N PRO A 75 14.52 -14.10 22.33
CA PRO A 75 15.95 -13.92 22.53
C PRO A 75 16.74 -14.87 21.62
N MET A 76 17.96 -14.47 21.23
CA MET A 76 18.81 -15.30 20.36
C MET A 76 19.06 -16.69 20.95
N SER A 77 19.24 -16.79 22.27
CA SER A 77 19.42 -18.07 22.95
C SER A 77 18.26 -19.03 22.73
N THR A 78 17.02 -18.53 22.77
CA THR A 78 15.81 -19.35 22.57
C THR A 78 15.70 -19.80 21.12
N LEU A 79 16.07 -18.94 20.17
CA LEU A 79 16.10 -19.32 18.76
C LEU A 79 17.19 -20.37 18.48
N LEU A 80 18.37 -20.22 19.09
CA LEU A 80 19.45 -21.20 19.01
C LEU A 80 19.03 -22.55 19.60
N GLU A 81 18.41 -22.56 20.77
CA GLU A 81 17.87 -23.77 21.38
C GLU A 81 16.88 -24.48 20.45
N THR A 82 15.98 -23.73 19.81
CA THR A 82 15.04 -24.29 18.82
C THR A 82 15.77 -24.91 17.62
N ILE A 83 16.84 -24.28 17.15
CA ILE A 83 17.70 -24.80 16.06
C ILE A 83 18.43 -26.08 16.49
N TYR A 84 18.93 -26.14 17.73
CA TYR A 84 19.60 -27.32 18.28
C TYR A 84 18.66 -28.52 18.48
N LEU A 85 17.38 -28.26 18.74
CA LEU A 85 16.35 -29.29 18.91
C LEU A 85 15.74 -29.77 17.58
N ASP A 86 16.14 -29.19 16.45
CA ASP A 86 15.65 -29.62 15.13
C ASP A 86 16.45 -30.84 14.64
N ASP A 87 15.85 -32.03 14.81
CA ASP A 87 16.42 -33.32 14.39
C ASP A 87 16.70 -33.41 12.87
N HIS A 88 16.21 -32.47 12.05
CA HIS A 88 16.44 -32.46 10.60
C HIS A 88 17.70 -31.71 10.19
N LEU A 89 18.31 -30.91 11.07
CA LEU A 89 19.52 -30.15 10.78
C LEU A 89 20.78 -30.95 11.11
N ASP A 90 21.83 -30.78 10.31
CA ASP A 90 23.18 -31.26 10.67
C ASP A 90 23.96 -30.20 11.43
N GLN A 91 25.03 -30.63 12.10
CA GLN A 91 25.90 -29.76 12.88
C GLN A 91 26.44 -28.57 12.07
N GLU A 92 26.73 -28.78 10.78
CA GLU A 92 27.22 -27.72 9.90
C GLU A 92 26.18 -26.60 9.69
N SER A 93 24.92 -26.98 9.49
CA SER A 93 23.79 -26.06 9.36
C SER A 93 23.49 -25.32 10.67
N ILE A 94 23.57 -26.04 11.80
CA ILE A 94 23.41 -25.47 13.14
C ILE A 94 24.51 -24.43 13.41
N ASP A 95 25.78 -24.79 13.23
CA ASP A 95 26.91 -23.90 13.46
C ASP A 95 26.88 -22.67 12.53
N PHE A 96 26.41 -22.85 11.30
CA PHE A 96 26.21 -21.73 10.37
C PHE A 96 25.18 -20.75 10.90
N GLN A 97 23.98 -21.22 11.25
CA GLN A 97 22.93 -20.36 11.78
C GLN A 97 23.36 -19.70 13.10
N ALA A 98 24.07 -20.41 13.97
CA ALA A 98 24.59 -19.85 15.21
C ALA A 98 25.53 -18.66 14.97
N ARG A 99 26.51 -18.83 14.08
CA ARG A 99 27.43 -17.74 13.70
C ARG A 99 26.72 -16.56 13.06
N VAL A 100 25.69 -16.81 12.25
CA VAL A 100 24.89 -15.75 11.61
C VAL A 100 24.11 -14.98 12.67
N LEU A 101 23.44 -15.67 13.59
CA LEU A 101 22.64 -15.04 14.65
C LEU A 101 23.49 -14.14 15.55
N GLU A 102 24.65 -14.63 16.00
CA GLU A 102 25.61 -13.84 16.81
C GLU A 102 26.12 -12.58 16.11
N ARG A 103 26.15 -12.60 14.77
CA ARG A 103 26.67 -11.50 13.92
C ARG A 103 25.58 -10.80 13.12
N SER A 104 24.32 -11.00 13.46
CA SER A 104 23.19 -10.40 12.73
C SER A 104 22.86 -8.99 13.21
N TRP A 105 23.47 -8.53 14.32
CA TRP A 105 23.12 -7.28 15.03
C TRP A 105 21.64 -7.16 15.41
N LEU A 106 20.90 -8.27 15.39
CA LEU A 106 19.51 -8.30 15.80
C LEU A 106 19.42 -8.29 17.33
N SER A 107 18.53 -7.46 17.85
CA SER A 107 18.30 -7.34 19.28
C SER A 107 17.56 -8.56 19.84
N ASN A 108 17.81 -8.89 21.10
CA ASN A 108 17.00 -9.84 21.87
C ASN A 108 15.55 -9.38 22.10
N GLN A 109 15.19 -8.18 21.62
CA GLN A 109 13.81 -7.65 21.64
C GLN A 109 13.03 -7.92 20.35
N THR A 110 13.63 -8.59 19.36
CA THR A 110 12.90 -8.96 18.14
C THR A 110 11.88 -10.07 18.41
N SER A 111 10.86 -10.13 17.56
CA SER A 111 9.75 -11.08 17.69
C SER A 111 9.57 -11.91 16.43
N ILE A 112 9.04 -13.11 16.60
CA ILE A 112 8.60 -13.98 15.51
C ILE A 112 7.18 -14.49 15.82
N PRO A 113 6.46 -15.02 14.82
CA PRO A 113 5.17 -15.64 15.04
C PRO A 113 5.23 -16.77 16.07
N PRO A 114 4.24 -16.88 16.97
CA PRO A 114 4.18 -18.01 17.90
C PRO A 114 4.19 -19.36 17.18
N SER A 115 3.61 -19.41 15.98
CA SER A 115 3.57 -20.60 15.12
C SER A 115 4.95 -21.07 14.65
N LEU A 116 5.99 -20.22 14.70
CA LEU A 116 7.38 -20.60 14.43
C LEU A 116 8.11 -21.15 15.66
N MET A 117 7.55 -20.97 16.86
CA MET A 117 8.09 -21.48 18.11
C MET A 117 7.43 -22.79 18.56
N GLU A 118 6.47 -23.31 17.79
CA GLU A 118 5.83 -24.60 18.05
C GLU A 118 6.81 -25.75 17.73
N ILE A 119 6.88 -26.75 18.62
CA ILE A 119 7.65 -27.98 18.42
C ILE A 119 6.66 -29.15 18.40
N PRO A 120 6.52 -29.89 17.28
CA PRO A 120 7.21 -29.70 16.01
C PRO A 120 6.67 -28.47 15.24
N LEU A 121 7.53 -27.85 14.42
CA LEU A 121 7.17 -26.70 13.58
C LEU A 121 6.01 -27.05 12.64
N LYS A 122 4.93 -26.27 12.70
CA LYS A 122 3.78 -26.44 11.80
C LYS A 122 3.65 -25.29 10.82
N LYS A 123 4.01 -25.57 9.56
CA LYS A 123 3.78 -24.65 8.43
C LYS A 123 2.35 -24.80 7.93
N CYS A 124 1.54 -23.75 8.04
CA CYS A 124 0.17 -23.78 7.51
C CYS A 124 -0.36 -22.39 7.12
N LEU A 125 -1.26 -22.37 6.13
CA LEU A 125 -1.86 -21.13 5.63
C LEU A 125 -2.67 -20.39 6.69
N SER A 126 -3.31 -21.11 7.62
CA SER A 126 -4.07 -20.51 8.72
C SER A 126 -3.16 -19.72 9.67
N ALA A 127 -1.95 -20.23 9.96
CA ALA A 127 -1.00 -19.51 10.82
C ALA A 127 -0.50 -18.23 10.15
N VAL A 128 -0.21 -18.28 8.84
CA VAL A 128 0.15 -17.10 8.03
C VAL A 128 -0.99 -16.08 8.01
N GLN A 129 -2.22 -16.54 7.85
CA GLN A 129 -3.38 -15.65 7.85
C GLN A 129 -3.57 -14.97 9.22
N ILE A 130 -3.40 -15.69 10.32
CA ILE A 130 -3.46 -15.13 11.68
C ILE A 130 -2.34 -14.10 11.88
N GLU A 131 -1.11 -14.44 11.53
CA GLU A 131 0.06 -13.54 11.59
C GLU A 131 -0.18 -12.26 10.79
N THR A 132 -0.57 -12.40 9.52
CA THR A 132 -0.73 -11.27 8.61
C THR A 132 -1.88 -10.37 9.05
N THR A 133 -3.02 -10.95 9.43
CA THR A 133 -4.19 -10.16 9.87
C THR A 133 -3.94 -9.48 11.20
N THR A 134 -3.26 -10.12 12.15
CA THR A 134 -2.91 -9.53 13.44
C THR A 134 -2.02 -8.30 13.24
N THR A 135 -0.92 -8.46 12.49
CA THR A 135 0.04 -7.37 12.26
C THR A 135 -0.57 -6.21 11.48
N LEU A 136 -1.33 -6.49 10.42
CA LEU A 136 -2.01 -5.46 9.61
C LEU A 136 -3.09 -4.73 10.40
N PHE A 137 -4.01 -5.47 11.04
CA PHE A 137 -5.16 -4.87 11.69
C PHE A 137 -4.72 -4.03 12.88
N THR A 138 -3.81 -4.51 13.72
CA THR A 138 -3.29 -3.73 14.84
C THR A 138 -2.59 -2.45 14.36
N SER A 139 -1.72 -2.53 13.36
CA SER A 139 -1.02 -1.33 12.85
C SER A 139 -1.99 -0.26 12.35
N VAL A 140 -2.99 -0.66 11.57
CA VAL A 140 -4.01 0.25 11.03
C VAL A 140 -4.90 0.80 12.13
N GLU A 141 -5.35 -0.04 13.04
CA GLU A 141 -6.17 0.37 14.17
C GLU A 141 -5.46 1.41 15.04
N ASP A 142 -4.18 1.17 15.36
CA ASP A 142 -3.36 2.09 16.16
C ASP A 142 -3.19 3.44 15.45
N LEU A 143 -2.91 3.44 14.14
CA LEU A 143 -2.76 4.68 13.36
C LEU A 143 -4.05 5.49 13.31
N LEU A 144 -5.18 4.82 13.05
CA LEU A 144 -6.49 5.45 12.99
C LEU A 144 -6.90 6.01 14.35
N LYS A 145 -6.69 5.25 15.44
CA LYS A 145 -6.96 5.71 16.81
C LYS A 145 -6.08 6.89 17.20
N LYS A 146 -4.76 6.80 16.94
CA LYS A 146 -3.77 7.86 17.24
C LYS A 146 -4.16 9.18 16.59
N ASN A 147 -4.64 9.14 15.35
CA ASN A 147 -5.03 10.33 14.58
C ASN A 147 -6.53 10.66 14.67
N LYS A 148 -7.32 9.90 15.44
CA LYS A 148 -8.79 10.03 15.56
C LYS A 148 -9.49 10.05 14.20
N LEU A 149 -9.00 9.25 13.26
CA LEU A 149 -9.51 9.17 11.89
C LEU A 149 -10.61 8.12 11.77
N SER A 150 -11.65 8.45 11.02
CA SER A 150 -12.64 7.46 10.59
C SER A 150 -12.04 6.61 9.47
N PRO A 151 -12.16 5.28 9.48
CA PRO A 151 -11.72 4.45 8.35
C PRO A 151 -12.34 4.88 7.00
N ARG A 152 -13.52 5.51 7.02
CA ARG A 152 -14.20 6.01 5.82
C ARG A 152 -13.56 7.26 5.21
N SER A 153 -12.68 7.97 5.93
CA SER A 153 -11.94 9.11 5.39
C SER A 153 -10.72 8.69 4.57
N ILE A 154 -10.33 7.41 4.58
CA ILE A 154 -9.23 6.90 3.76
C ILE A 154 -9.70 6.80 2.31
N ASP A 155 -8.96 7.44 1.40
CA ASP A 155 -9.30 7.50 -0.01
C ASP A 155 -8.64 6.43 -0.85
N ILE A 156 -7.38 6.16 -0.52
CA ILE A 156 -6.47 5.27 -1.23
C ILE A 156 -5.89 4.31 -0.19
N LEU A 157 -5.97 3.02 -0.45
CA LEU A 157 -5.36 1.97 0.36
C LEU A 157 -4.34 1.21 -0.49
N ILE A 158 -3.10 1.16 -0.02
CA ILE A 158 -2.03 0.37 -0.65
C ILE A 158 -1.54 -0.62 0.39
N THR A 159 -1.77 -1.91 0.17
CA THR A 159 -1.16 -2.96 0.98
C THR A 159 0.03 -3.55 0.26
N ASN A 160 1.06 -3.93 1.00
CA ASN A 160 2.13 -4.77 0.47
C ASN A 160 2.49 -5.90 1.43
N CYS A 161 2.75 -7.06 0.83
CA CYS A 161 3.32 -8.23 1.48
C CYS A 161 3.95 -9.09 0.38
N SER A 162 5.24 -9.36 0.47
CA SER A 162 5.97 -10.06 -0.59
C SER A 162 5.65 -11.55 -0.60
N LEU A 163 5.52 -12.10 0.60
CA LEU A 163 5.48 -13.53 0.84
C LEU A 163 4.06 -14.10 0.93
N HIS A 164 3.02 -13.26 1.03
CA HIS A 164 1.64 -13.73 1.16
C HIS A 164 0.65 -12.89 0.33
N ALA A 165 0.07 -13.52 -0.70
CA ALA A 165 -0.93 -12.91 -1.59
C ALA A 165 -2.23 -13.75 -1.62
N PRO A 166 -3.06 -13.69 -0.57
CA PRO A 166 -4.28 -14.49 -0.46
C PRO A 166 -5.40 -13.97 -1.38
N THR A 167 -6.42 -14.82 -1.58
CA THR A 167 -7.73 -14.43 -2.12
C THR A 167 -8.78 -14.73 -1.05
N PRO A 168 -9.51 -13.72 -0.52
CA PRO A 168 -9.47 -12.29 -0.85
C PRO A 168 -8.12 -11.63 -0.48
N SER A 169 -7.78 -10.51 -1.14
CA SER A 169 -6.51 -9.79 -0.94
C SER A 169 -6.42 -9.14 0.44
N LEU A 170 -5.20 -8.81 0.88
CA LEU A 170 -4.98 -8.09 2.15
C LEU A 170 -5.71 -6.75 2.20
N SER A 171 -5.72 -6.03 1.08
CA SER A 171 -6.49 -4.79 0.93
C SER A 171 -7.99 -5.03 1.13
N ALA A 172 -8.57 -6.08 0.54
CA ALA A 172 -9.97 -6.42 0.71
C ALA A 172 -10.30 -6.81 2.15
N MET A 173 -9.39 -7.53 2.83
CA MET A 173 -9.55 -7.88 4.24
C MET A 173 -9.60 -6.63 5.13
N LEU A 174 -8.72 -5.65 4.89
CA LEU A 174 -8.73 -4.36 5.62
C LEU A 174 -10.01 -3.56 5.37
N ILE A 175 -10.44 -3.45 4.11
CA ILE A 175 -11.65 -2.73 3.73
C ILE A 175 -12.87 -3.31 4.46
N ASN A 176 -12.99 -4.64 4.48
CA ASN A 176 -14.07 -5.32 5.16
C ASN A 176 -13.98 -5.16 6.68
N LYS A 177 -12.79 -5.37 7.28
CA LYS A 177 -12.58 -5.31 8.73
C LYS A 177 -12.89 -3.94 9.32
N PHE A 178 -12.49 -2.87 8.64
CA PHE A 178 -12.63 -1.50 9.14
C PHE A 178 -13.85 -0.76 8.57
N HIS A 179 -14.69 -1.43 7.77
CA HIS A 179 -15.84 -0.84 7.10
C HIS A 179 -15.48 0.46 6.35
N MET A 180 -14.37 0.39 5.61
CA MET A 180 -13.93 1.49 4.75
C MET A 180 -14.98 1.76 3.66
N ARG A 181 -14.90 2.92 3.02
CA ARG A 181 -15.86 3.33 2.00
C ARG A 181 -15.82 2.39 0.77
N SER A 182 -16.97 2.20 0.13
CA SER A 182 -17.12 1.29 -1.02
C SER A 182 -16.39 1.74 -2.29
N ASN A 183 -16.13 3.03 -2.43
CA ASN A 183 -15.41 3.63 -3.57
C ASN A 183 -13.92 3.89 -3.27
N ILE A 184 -13.34 3.22 -2.27
CA ILE A 184 -11.91 3.31 -1.97
C ILE A 184 -11.08 2.77 -3.13
N LYS A 185 -9.97 3.45 -3.45
CA LYS A 185 -9.00 2.97 -4.44
C LYS A 185 -8.05 2.02 -3.72
N SER A 186 -8.11 0.73 -4.03
CA SER A 186 -7.33 -0.28 -3.32
C SER A 186 -6.31 -0.98 -4.22
N PHE A 187 -5.09 -1.12 -3.72
CA PHE A 187 -3.96 -1.74 -4.41
C PHE A 187 -3.31 -2.74 -3.47
N ASN A 188 -2.97 -3.93 -3.97
CA ASN A 188 -2.28 -4.98 -3.22
C ASN A 188 -1.01 -5.37 -3.97
N LEU A 189 0.15 -5.01 -3.44
CA LEU A 189 1.45 -5.28 -4.02
C LEU A 189 2.06 -6.54 -3.39
N SER A 190 2.64 -7.41 -4.23
CA SER A 190 3.33 -8.63 -3.77
C SER A 190 4.55 -8.91 -4.66
N GLY A 191 5.47 -9.75 -4.19
CA GLY A 191 6.66 -10.16 -4.95
C GLY A 191 7.79 -9.11 -5.07
N MET A 192 7.69 -7.95 -4.43
CA MET A 192 8.71 -6.89 -4.55
C MET A 192 9.83 -6.99 -3.49
N GLY A 193 9.70 -7.85 -2.50
CA GLY A 193 10.66 -8.04 -1.41
C GLY A 193 10.82 -6.77 -0.57
N CYS A 194 12.01 -6.57 -0.01
CA CYS A 194 12.32 -5.45 0.87
C CYS A 194 12.13 -4.06 0.22
N ALA A 195 12.03 -3.97 -1.11
CA ALA A 195 11.76 -2.72 -1.82
C ALA A 195 10.27 -2.32 -1.81
N ALA A 196 9.36 -3.22 -1.39
CA ALA A 196 7.92 -2.98 -1.46
C ALA A 196 7.46 -1.71 -0.71
N GLY A 197 8.11 -1.38 0.41
CA GLY A 197 7.80 -0.17 1.19
C GLY A 197 8.00 1.11 0.38
N ILE A 198 9.19 1.34 -0.18
CA ILE A 198 9.48 2.56 -0.93
C ILE A 198 8.70 2.63 -2.25
N LEU A 199 8.45 1.47 -2.89
CA LEU A 199 7.60 1.41 -4.08
C LEU A 199 6.15 1.80 -3.77
N SER A 200 5.64 1.39 -2.61
CA SER A 200 4.30 1.78 -2.16
C SER A 200 4.20 3.28 -1.89
N VAL A 201 5.24 3.89 -1.33
CA VAL A 201 5.32 5.35 -1.14
C VAL A 201 5.35 6.07 -2.48
N GLY A 202 6.12 5.57 -3.45
CA GLY A 202 6.13 6.09 -4.83
C GLY A 202 4.75 6.04 -5.48
N LEU A 203 4.08 4.89 -5.40
CA LEU A 203 2.70 4.72 -5.90
C LEU A 203 1.73 5.68 -5.20
N ALA A 204 1.81 5.82 -3.87
CA ALA A 204 0.97 6.76 -3.13
C ALA A 204 1.20 8.20 -3.59
N ASN A 205 2.46 8.61 -3.78
CA ASN A 205 2.79 9.93 -4.28
C ASN A 205 2.14 10.17 -5.65
N ASP A 206 2.29 9.25 -6.60
CA ASP A 206 1.73 9.41 -7.95
C ASP A 206 0.19 9.46 -7.93
N LEU A 207 -0.45 8.63 -7.11
CA LEU A 207 -1.90 8.66 -6.93
C LEU A 207 -2.38 9.97 -6.30
N LEU A 208 -1.64 10.51 -5.33
CA LEU A 208 -1.95 11.78 -4.66
C LEU A 208 -1.71 13.00 -5.56
N GLN A 209 -0.88 12.91 -6.60
CA GLN A 209 -0.77 13.95 -7.63
C GLN A 209 -2.06 14.08 -8.45
N VAL A 210 -2.70 12.94 -8.74
CA VAL A 210 -3.93 12.86 -9.54
C VAL A 210 -5.18 13.10 -8.68
N HIS A 211 -5.21 12.50 -7.49
CA HIS A 211 -6.30 12.57 -6.53
C HIS A 211 -5.95 13.58 -5.42
N ARG A 212 -6.01 14.87 -5.77
CA ARG A 212 -5.69 15.96 -4.82
C ARG A 212 -6.70 16.01 -3.68
N GLY A 213 -6.22 16.33 -2.49
CA GLY A 213 -7.06 16.42 -1.29
C GLY A 213 -7.44 15.06 -0.70
N SER A 214 -6.90 13.97 -1.24
CA SER A 214 -7.15 12.61 -0.76
C SER A 214 -6.16 12.19 0.33
N LEU A 215 -6.60 11.26 1.16
CA LEU A 215 -5.84 10.61 2.22
C LEU A 215 -5.44 9.20 1.80
N ALA A 216 -4.15 8.94 1.70
CA ALA A 216 -3.60 7.63 1.36
C ALA A 216 -3.09 6.89 2.60
N LEU A 217 -3.47 5.63 2.72
CA LEU A 217 -2.98 4.70 3.74
C LEU A 217 -2.15 3.61 3.06
N ILE A 218 -0.88 3.52 3.43
CA ILE A 218 -0.01 2.41 3.04
C ILE A 218 0.11 1.48 4.23
N VAL A 219 -0.02 0.17 4.01
CA VAL A 219 0.18 -0.84 5.06
C VAL A 219 1.12 -1.91 4.53
N SER A 220 2.26 -2.06 5.20
CA SER A 220 3.32 -3.02 4.84
C SER A 220 3.40 -4.09 5.92
N THR A 221 3.47 -5.35 5.54
CA THR A 221 3.68 -6.48 6.45
C THR A 221 4.43 -7.59 5.73
N GLU A 222 5.06 -8.49 6.47
CA GLU A 222 5.60 -9.73 5.94
C GLU A 222 5.18 -10.89 6.83
N ALA A 223 4.89 -12.04 6.22
CA ALA A 223 4.44 -13.23 6.92
C ALA A 223 5.47 -14.36 6.81
N LEU A 224 5.90 -14.90 7.94
CA LEU A 224 7.05 -15.78 8.04
C LEU A 224 6.70 -17.27 8.04
N ASN A 225 5.54 -17.67 8.58
CA ASN A 225 5.29 -19.09 8.91
C ASN A 225 5.53 -20.07 7.75
N THR A 226 4.89 -19.88 6.59
CA THR A 226 5.06 -20.78 5.44
C THR A 226 6.42 -20.66 4.74
N HIS A 227 7.18 -19.61 5.06
CA HIS A 227 8.46 -19.30 4.43
C HIS A 227 9.66 -19.71 5.28
N TRP A 228 9.42 -20.31 6.45
CA TRP A 228 10.47 -20.96 7.21
C TRP A 228 11.08 -22.11 6.40
N TYR A 229 12.38 -22.06 6.20
CA TYR A 229 13.11 -23.05 5.44
C TYR A 229 13.49 -24.23 6.33
N ILE A 230 13.17 -25.46 5.88
CA ILE A 230 13.40 -26.71 6.63
C ILE A 230 14.51 -27.57 6.02
N GLY A 231 15.22 -27.05 5.01
CA GLY A 231 16.33 -27.75 4.39
C GLY A 231 17.68 -27.32 4.97
N LYS A 232 18.75 -27.67 4.27
CA LYS A 232 20.14 -27.51 4.75
C LYS A 232 20.99 -26.57 3.90
N ASP A 233 20.42 -26.00 2.83
CA ASP A 233 21.12 -25.01 2.03
C ASP A 233 21.38 -23.74 2.85
N ARG A 234 22.67 -23.46 3.09
CA ARG A 234 23.13 -22.30 3.88
C ARG A 234 22.57 -20.98 3.36
N SER A 235 22.44 -20.82 2.04
CA SER A 235 21.92 -19.58 1.45
C SER A 235 20.46 -19.33 1.82
N MET A 236 19.68 -20.40 1.96
CA MET A 236 18.27 -20.36 2.33
C MET A 236 18.07 -20.29 3.84
N LEU A 237 18.96 -20.89 4.65
CA LEU A 237 18.92 -20.80 6.11
C LEU A 237 19.11 -19.36 6.63
N LEU A 238 19.73 -18.48 5.83
CA LEU A 238 19.92 -17.07 6.18
C LEU A 238 18.58 -16.37 6.50
N THR A 239 17.49 -16.72 5.81
CA THR A 239 16.18 -16.08 6.01
C THR A 239 15.61 -16.40 7.39
N ASN A 240 15.77 -17.64 7.87
CA ASN A 240 15.36 -18.07 9.21
C ASN A 240 16.08 -17.26 10.30
N CYS A 241 17.35 -16.92 10.07
CA CYS A 241 18.13 -16.15 11.04
C CYS A 241 17.73 -14.67 11.06
N LEU A 242 17.42 -14.06 9.90
CA LEU A 242 17.28 -12.62 9.76
C LEU A 242 15.85 -12.09 9.87
N PHE A 243 14.86 -12.83 9.35
CA PHE A 243 13.51 -12.29 9.28
C PHE A 243 12.80 -12.30 10.62
N ARG A 244 12.04 -11.23 10.87
CA ARG A 244 11.29 -10.99 12.11
C ARG A 244 9.89 -10.50 11.76
N MET A 245 8.96 -10.76 12.66
CA MET A 245 7.58 -10.31 12.53
C MET A 245 7.52 -8.79 12.62
N GLY A 246 6.72 -8.16 11.76
CA GLY A 246 6.46 -6.73 11.83
C GLY A 246 5.45 -6.27 10.80
N ALA A 247 4.92 -5.06 11.03
CA ALA A 247 4.14 -4.33 10.07
C ALA A 247 4.29 -2.82 10.31
N ALA A 248 3.98 -2.03 9.30
CA ALA A 248 3.93 -0.58 9.39
C ALA A 248 2.71 -0.04 8.65
N ALA A 249 2.02 0.92 9.26
CA ALA A 249 0.96 1.69 8.63
C ALA A 249 1.41 3.15 8.50
N VAL A 250 1.27 3.71 7.30
CA VAL A 250 1.80 5.02 6.94
C VAL A 250 0.70 5.86 6.32
N LEU A 251 0.51 7.08 6.84
CA LEU A 251 -0.52 8.02 6.40
C LEU A 251 0.08 9.15 5.57
N MET A 252 -0.47 9.38 4.38
CA MET A 252 -0.01 10.43 3.46
C MET A 252 -1.16 11.27 2.91
N SER A 253 -0.91 12.54 2.62
CA SER A 253 -1.90 13.50 2.09
C SER A 253 -1.27 14.46 1.07
N SER A 254 -2.07 14.97 0.14
CA SER A 254 -1.70 16.07 -0.76
C SER A 254 -2.34 17.42 -0.41
N ASN A 255 -3.05 17.48 0.72
CA ASN A 255 -3.63 18.68 1.31
C ASN A 255 -2.76 19.17 2.47
#